data_AF-D1B7L2-F1
#
_entry.id   AF-D1B7L2-F1
#
_cell.length_a   1.000
_cell.length_b   1.000
_cell.length_c   1.000
_cell.angle_alpha   90.00
_cell.angle_beta   90.00
_cell.angle_gamma   90.00
#
_symmetry.space_group_name_H-M   'P 1'
#
loop_
_entity.id
_entity.type
_entity.pdbx_description
1 polymer ?
#
loop_
_entity_poly.entity_id
_entity_poly.type
_entity_poly.pdbx_seq_one_letter_code
_entity_poly.pdbx_strand_id
1 'polypeptide(L)'
;MTGPSKFERALQAVGGLRMQRGLKALGNNSSKVTCKDSRMILGSVDLDKDLKDQMPQDSRWDYVIGYENNKEDKAFFVEVHPAHTSEVSQIVKKAQWLKKWAETNAKELWGMKHRIYWIATDGVHIRSNDHGLRKLSQLGVSRPVPRLDLDKCDP
;
A
#
# COMPACT_ATOMS: atom_id res chain seq x y z
N MET A 1 -8.46 -25.33 -13.26
CA MET A 1 -8.55 -24.27 -12.24
C MET A 1 -7.14 -23.98 -11.76
N THR A 2 -6.63 -22.78 -12.00
CA THR A 2 -5.40 -22.31 -11.35
C THR A 2 -5.69 -22.09 -9.87
N GLY A 3 -4.81 -22.58 -8.99
CA GLY A 3 -4.95 -22.39 -7.55
C GLY A 3 -4.80 -20.92 -7.14
N PRO A 4 -4.99 -20.60 -5.85
CA PRO A 4 -4.88 -19.22 -5.37
C PRO A 4 -3.49 -18.65 -5.63
N SER A 5 -3.44 -17.36 -5.95
CA SER A 5 -2.19 -16.61 -6.14
C SER A 5 -1.35 -16.62 -4.86
N LYS A 6 -0.06 -16.27 -4.96
CA LYS A 6 0.80 -16.09 -3.77
C LYS A 6 0.25 -14.96 -2.90
N PHE A 7 -0.26 -13.90 -3.52
CA PHE A 7 -0.91 -12.80 -2.82
C PHE A 7 -2.12 -13.25 -1.99
N GLU A 8 -3.03 -14.04 -2.60
CA GLU A 8 -4.21 -14.56 -1.92
C GLU A 8 -3.86 -15.46 -0.73
N ARG A 9 -2.88 -16.35 -0.91
CA ARG A 9 -2.38 -17.21 0.17
C ARG A 9 -1.76 -16.40 1.31
N ALA A 10 -0.96 -15.38 0.98
CA ALA A 10 -0.36 -14.52 1.98
C ALA A 10 -1.42 -13.76 2.80
N LEU A 11 -2.50 -13.28 2.18
CA LEU A 11 -3.62 -12.64 2.89
C LEU A 11 -4.37 -13.63 3.80
N GLN A 12 -4.57 -14.87 3.35
CA GLN A 12 -5.20 -15.92 4.16
C GLN A 12 -4.37 -16.25 5.40
N ALA A 13 -3.03 -16.25 5.29
CA ALA A 13 -2.13 -16.50 6.41
C ALA A 13 -2.17 -15.40 7.49
N VAL A 14 -2.45 -14.14 7.11
CA VAL A 14 -2.65 -13.05 8.08
C VAL A 14 -3.95 -13.25 8.87
N GLY A 15 -5.02 -13.66 8.17
CA GLY A 15 -6.36 -13.70 8.74
C GLY A 15 -6.97 -12.31 8.94
N GLY A 16 -8.31 -12.23 8.99
CA GLY A 16 -9.03 -10.98 9.28
C GLY A 16 -9.04 -9.92 8.16
N LEU A 17 -8.21 -10.07 7.12
CA LEU A 17 -8.19 -9.17 5.96
C LEU A 17 -9.23 -9.56 4.92
N ARG A 18 -10.03 -8.59 4.44
CA ARG A 18 -11.12 -8.81 3.49
C ARG A 18 -10.69 -8.39 2.08
N MET A 19 -10.14 -9.35 1.34
CA MET A 19 -9.78 -9.11 -0.05
C MET A 19 -11.01 -8.81 -0.92
N GLN A 20 -10.93 -7.73 -1.67
CA GLN A 20 -11.89 -7.34 -2.69
C GLN A 20 -11.31 -7.57 -4.09
N ARG A 21 -12.16 -7.94 -5.05
CA ARG A 21 -11.75 -8.10 -6.46
C ARG A 21 -11.32 -6.77 -7.06
N GLY A 22 -10.22 -6.77 -7.82
CA GLY A 22 -9.68 -5.55 -8.42
C GLY A 22 -9.33 -4.49 -7.37
N LEU A 23 -9.58 -3.22 -7.67
CA LEU A 23 -9.30 -2.08 -6.78
C LEU A 23 -10.47 -1.70 -5.86
N LYS A 24 -11.48 -2.55 -5.71
CA LYS A 24 -12.73 -2.20 -5.02
C LYS A 24 -12.55 -1.80 -3.55
N ALA A 25 -11.51 -2.28 -2.86
CA ALA A 25 -11.26 -1.89 -1.46
C ALA A 25 -10.90 -0.40 -1.33
N LEU A 26 -10.39 0.23 -2.38
CA LEU A 26 -10.01 1.65 -2.37
C LEU A 26 -11.21 2.60 -2.48
N GLY A 27 -12.40 2.11 -2.86
CA GLY A 27 -13.57 2.96 -3.11
C GLY A 27 -13.24 4.10 -4.09
N ASN A 28 -13.54 5.34 -3.71
CA ASN A 28 -13.28 6.53 -4.54
C ASN A 28 -11.79 6.74 -4.88
N ASN A 29 -10.89 6.21 -4.04
CA ASN A 29 -9.45 6.30 -4.25
C ASN A 29 -8.96 5.38 -5.38
N SER A 30 -9.79 4.47 -5.90
CA SER A 30 -9.38 3.59 -7.00
C SER A 30 -8.96 4.35 -8.26
N SER A 31 -9.52 5.55 -8.49
CA SER A 31 -9.16 6.44 -9.61
C SER A 31 -7.72 6.99 -9.55
N LYS A 32 -7.06 6.85 -8.39
CA LYS A 32 -5.67 7.23 -8.15
C LYS A 32 -4.69 6.10 -8.41
N VAL A 33 -5.17 4.92 -8.82
CA VAL A 33 -4.32 3.80 -9.24
C VAL A 33 -4.70 3.44 -10.67
N THR A 34 -3.69 3.29 -11.53
CA THR A 34 -3.86 2.88 -12.93
C THR A 34 -3.03 1.64 -13.22
N CYS A 35 -3.56 0.82 -14.12
CA CYS A 35 -2.86 -0.30 -14.74
C CYS A 35 -3.36 -0.45 -16.18
N LYS A 36 -2.51 -0.91 -17.09
CA LYS A 36 -2.85 -1.17 -18.49
C LYS A 36 -3.84 -2.32 -18.63
N ASP A 37 -3.60 -3.41 -17.90
CA ASP A 37 -4.46 -4.60 -17.92
C ASP A 37 -4.98 -4.90 -16.51
N SER A 38 -6.26 -4.62 -16.28
CA SER A 38 -6.92 -4.87 -14.99
C SER A 38 -6.92 -6.34 -14.54
N ARG A 39 -6.70 -7.29 -15.47
CA ARG A 39 -6.60 -8.72 -15.14
C ARG A 39 -5.33 -9.05 -14.36
N MET A 40 -4.34 -8.17 -14.41
CA MET A 40 -3.11 -8.28 -13.62
C MET A 40 -3.35 -7.90 -12.15
N ILE A 41 -4.46 -7.25 -11.81
CA ILE A 41 -4.80 -6.95 -10.41
C ILE A 41 -5.41 -8.21 -9.78
N LEU A 42 -4.68 -8.78 -8.82
CA LEU A 42 -5.09 -9.96 -8.06
C LEU A 42 -6.20 -9.61 -7.05
N GLY A 43 -6.15 -8.41 -6.48
CA GLY A 43 -7.13 -7.91 -5.53
C GLY A 43 -6.63 -6.71 -4.73
N SER A 44 -7.48 -6.19 -3.85
CA SER A 44 -7.14 -5.10 -2.93
C SER A 44 -7.75 -5.32 -1.55
N VAL A 45 -7.10 -4.75 -0.52
CA VAL A 45 -7.53 -4.80 0.89
C VAL A 45 -7.42 -3.39 1.47
N ASP A 46 -8.39 -3.05 2.33
CA ASP A 46 -8.41 -1.84 3.16
C ASP A 46 -7.89 -2.20 4.56
N LEU A 47 -6.58 -2.02 4.75
CA LEU A 47 -5.87 -2.36 5.98
C LEU A 47 -6.33 -1.48 7.14
N ASP A 48 -6.57 -0.18 6.91
CA ASP A 48 -7.05 0.72 7.97
C ASP A 48 -8.40 0.23 8.50
N LYS A 49 -9.34 -0.06 7.60
CA LYS A 49 -10.67 -0.55 7.98
C LYS A 49 -10.62 -1.93 8.62
N ASP A 50 -9.94 -2.90 8.02
CA ASP A 50 -9.97 -4.28 8.50
C ASP A 50 -9.23 -4.47 9.82
N LEU A 51 -8.24 -3.62 10.14
CA LEU A 51 -7.49 -3.68 11.39
C LEU A 51 -7.98 -2.69 12.45
N LYS A 52 -8.97 -1.86 12.14
CA LYS A 52 -9.48 -0.81 13.03
C LYS A 52 -9.94 -1.35 14.38
N ASP A 53 -10.70 -2.43 14.39
CA ASP A 53 -11.28 -2.97 15.63
C ASP A 53 -10.19 -3.58 16.53
N GLN A 54 -9.15 -4.15 15.93
CA GLN A 54 -8.04 -4.79 16.66
C GLN A 54 -7.01 -3.77 17.17
N MET A 55 -6.81 -2.68 16.42
CA MET A 55 -5.74 -1.70 16.65
C MET A 55 -6.28 -0.27 16.58
N PRO A 56 -7.32 0.12 17.36
CA PRO A 56 -8.12 1.34 17.12
C PRO A 56 -7.33 2.65 17.18
N GLN A 57 -6.28 2.71 17.99
CA GLN A 57 -5.47 3.91 18.21
C GLN A 57 -4.19 3.97 17.36
N ASP A 58 -3.93 2.95 16.55
CA ASP A 58 -2.72 2.90 15.74
C ASP A 58 -2.83 3.79 14.49
N SER A 59 -1.69 4.32 14.06
CA SER A 59 -1.54 5.01 12.77
C SER A 59 -1.50 3.99 11.64
N ARG A 60 -2.63 3.36 11.35
CA ARG A 60 -2.74 2.30 10.34
C ARG A 60 -2.49 2.85 8.93
N TRP A 61 -1.90 2.02 8.07
CA TRP A 61 -1.72 2.27 6.64
C TRP A 61 -3.02 1.94 5.91
N ASP A 62 -3.32 2.62 4.81
CA ASP A 62 -4.66 2.50 4.21
C ASP A 62 -4.86 1.18 3.45
N TYR A 63 -4.03 0.87 2.45
CA TYR A 63 -4.34 -0.22 1.51
C TYR A 63 -3.14 -1.13 1.19
N VAL A 64 -3.46 -2.34 0.73
CA VAL A 64 -2.53 -3.19 -0.04
C VAL A 64 -3.22 -3.72 -1.30
N ILE A 65 -2.48 -3.73 -2.41
CA ILE A 65 -2.95 -4.19 -3.72
C ILE A 65 -2.04 -5.32 -4.21
N GLY A 66 -2.64 -6.42 -4.65
CA GLY A 66 -1.95 -7.52 -5.31
C GLY A 66 -1.90 -7.28 -6.81
N TYR A 67 -0.72 -7.43 -7.40
CA TYR A 67 -0.51 -7.25 -8.84
C TYR A 67 0.42 -8.33 -9.38
N GLU A 68 0.03 -9.01 -10.45
CA GLU A 68 0.86 -9.97 -11.16
C GLU A 68 1.48 -9.28 -12.39
N ASN A 69 2.80 -9.28 -12.48
CA ASN A 69 3.49 -8.87 -13.71
C ASN A 69 4.57 -9.88 -14.03
N ASN A 70 4.70 -10.27 -15.29
CA ASN A 70 5.71 -11.24 -15.74
C ASN A 70 5.71 -12.54 -14.92
N LYS A 71 4.52 -13.04 -14.52
CA LYS A 71 4.33 -14.23 -13.68
C LYS A 71 4.89 -14.12 -12.26
N GLU A 72 5.10 -12.90 -11.76
CA GLU A 72 5.53 -12.61 -10.40
C GLU A 72 4.48 -11.78 -9.67
N ASP A 73 3.91 -12.33 -8.60
CA ASP A 73 2.99 -11.62 -7.70
C ASP A 73 3.73 -10.60 -6.84
N LYS A 74 3.13 -9.41 -6.72
CA LYS A 74 3.67 -8.27 -5.99
C LYS A 74 2.62 -7.68 -5.06
N ALA A 75 3.10 -7.09 -3.97
CA ALA A 75 2.26 -6.34 -3.03
C ALA A 75 2.62 -4.85 -3.09
N PHE A 76 1.63 -4.01 -3.40
CA PHE A 76 1.75 -2.57 -3.37
C PHE A 76 1.01 -2.04 -2.15
N PHE A 77 1.75 -1.60 -1.14
CA PHE A 77 1.19 -0.90 0.02
C PHE A 77 0.97 0.55 -0.35
N VAL A 78 -0.26 1.04 -0.21
CA VAL A 78 -0.67 2.35 -0.71
C VAL A 78 -1.35 3.15 0.40
N GLU A 79 -0.84 4.35 0.62
CA GLU A 79 -1.41 5.36 1.50
C GLU A 79 -1.95 6.50 0.66
N VAL A 80 -3.20 6.91 0.89
CA VAL A 80 -3.81 8.07 0.22
C VAL A 80 -4.03 9.17 1.25
N HIS A 81 -3.10 10.11 1.31
CA HIS A 81 -3.08 11.14 2.35
C HIS A 81 -2.63 12.49 1.79
N PRO A 82 -3.11 13.64 2.31
CA PRO A 82 -2.67 14.95 1.86
C PRO A 82 -1.15 15.11 1.91
N ALA A 83 -0.54 15.60 0.84
CA ALA A 83 0.92 15.72 0.74
C ALA A 83 1.39 17.15 1.03
N HIS A 84 1.14 17.63 2.25
CA HIS A 84 1.70 18.87 2.76
C HIS A 84 2.88 18.59 3.68
N THR A 85 3.77 19.58 3.83
CA THR A 85 4.96 19.44 4.71
C THR A 85 4.56 19.08 6.16
N SER A 86 3.43 19.59 6.66
CA SER A 86 2.89 19.25 7.98
C SER A 86 2.55 17.77 8.16
N GLU A 87 2.14 17.10 7.07
CA GLU A 87 1.65 15.72 7.08
C GLU A 87 2.76 14.68 7.08
N VAL A 88 3.99 15.08 6.73
CA VAL A 88 5.14 14.17 6.60
C VAL A 88 5.37 13.39 7.90
N SER A 89 5.22 14.05 9.05
CA SER A 89 5.40 13.40 10.35
C SER A 89 4.37 12.30 10.62
N GLN A 90 3.13 12.47 10.14
CA GLN A 90 2.07 11.47 10.25
C GLN A 90 2.34 10.27 9.35
N ILE A 91 2.77 10.51 8.10
CA ILE A 91 3.10 9.43 7.16
C ILE A 91 4.30 8.62 7.64
N VAL A 92 5.28 9.27 8.29
CA VAL A 92 6.39 8.54 8.94
C VAL A 92 5.85 7.60 10.02
N LYS A 93 4.92 8.04 10.88
CA LYS A 93 4.31 7.19 11.91
C LYS A 93 3.55 6.02 11.28
N LYS A 94 2.75 6.29 10.25
CA LYS A 94 2.03 5.25 9.50
C LYS A 94 2.96 4.22 8.86
N ALA A 95 4.07 4.67 8.26
CA ALA A 95 5.05 3.78 7.62
C ALA A 95 5.81 2.92 8.64
N GLN A 96 6.14 3.49 9.81
CA GLN A 96 6.74 2.75 10.92
C GLN A 96 5.78 1.68 11.46
N TRP A 97 4.50 2.03 11.61
CA TRP A 97 3.46 1.07 11.96
C TRP A 97 3.36 -0.05 10.92
N LEU A 98 3.28 0.29 9.62
CA LEU A 98 3.14 -0.68 8.54
C LEU A 98 4.27 -1.72 8.60
N LYS A 99 5.51 -1.25 8.66
CA LYS A 99 6.68 -2.12 8.71
C LYS A 99 6.62 -3.06 9.91
N LYS A 100 6.39 -2.53 11.11
CA LYS A 100 6.31 -3.33 12.34
C LYS A 100 5.17 -4.36 12.28
N TRP A 101 3.99 -3.92 11.84
CA TRP A 101 2.82 -4.79 11.70
C TRP A 101 3.09 -5.90 10.69
N ALA A 102 3.66 -5.58 9.53
CA ALA A 102 3.88 -6.54 8.46
C ALA A 102 4.97 -7.58 8.83
N GLU A 103 6.06 -7.15 9.46
CA GLU A 103 7.13 -8.03 9.94
C GLU A 103 6.64 -9.01 11.03
N THR A 104 5.59 -8.66 11.77
CA THR A 104 5.08 -9.46 12.88
C THR A 104 3.90 -10.34 12.46
N ASN A 105 2.91 -9.74 11.81
CA ASN A 105 1.59 -10.34 11.56
C ASN A 105 1.38 -10.76 10.10
N ALA A 106 2.17 -10.21 9.16
CA ALA A 106 1.98 -10.45 7.73
C ALA A 106 3.27 -10.86 7.02
N LYS A 107 4.06 -11.74 7.66
CA LYS A 107 5.38 -12.15 7.19
C LYS A 107 5.39 -12.68 5.76
N GLU A 108 4.39 -13.47 5.37
CA GLU A 108 4.29 -14.01 4.01
C GLU A 108 4.01 -12.92 2.98
N LEU A 109 3.13 -11.96 3.31
CA LEU A 109 2.80 -10.82 2.48
C LEU A 109 4.00 -9.87 2.35
N TRP A 110 4.68 -9.60 3.46
CA TRP A 110 5.87 -8.75 3.51
C TRP A 110 7.08 -9.39 2.81
N GLY A 111 7.17 -10.73 2.83
CA GLY A 111 8.19 -11.49 2.12
C GLY A 111 7.98 -11.56 0.61
N MET A 112 6.86 -11.05 0.09
CA MET A 112 6.69 -10.85 -1.35
C MET A 112 7.56 -9.68 -1.83
N LYS A 113 7.81 -9.64 -3.14
CA LYS A 113 8.30 -8.41 -3.75
C LYS A 113 7.24 -7.33 -3.53
N HIS A 114 7.61 -6.29 -2.79
CA HIS A 114 6.68 -5.26 -2.39
C HIS A 114 7.26 -3.87 -2.56
N ARG A 115 6.37 -2.88 -2.63
CA ARG A 115 6.71 -1.46 -2.62
C ARG A 115 5.70 -0.69 -1.79
N ILE A 116 6.14 0.44 -1.24
CA ILE A 116 5.33 1.28 -0.36
C ILE A 116 5.19 2.65 -1.02
N TYR A 117 3.95 3.06 -1.28
CA TYR A 117 3.62 4.28 -1.99
C TYR A 117 2.76 5.21 -1.16
N TRP A 118 3.10 6.49 -1.23
CA TRP A 118 2.25 7.58 -0.78
C TRP A 118 1.65 8.27 -2.01
N ILE A 119 0.32 8.30 -2.08
CA ILE A 119 -0.43 9.01 -3.09
C ILE A 119 -1.05 10.25 -2.46
N ALA A 120 -0.83 11.41 -3.07
CA ALA A 120 -1.40 12.67 -2.61
C ALA A 120 -2.91 12.74 -2.91
N THR A 121 -3.69 13.24 -1.95
CA THR A 121 -5.13 13.49 -2.15
C THR A 121 -5.39 14.56 -3.20
N ASP A 122 -4.81 15.76 -3.05
CA ASP A 122 -5.15 16.91 -3.91
C ASP A 122 -3.94 17.61 -4.56
N GLY A 123 -2.72 17.13 -4.32
CA GLY A 123 -1.50 17.73 -4.85
C GLY A 123 -0.30 17.53 -3.91
N VAL A 124 0.91 17.79 -4.43
CA VAL A 124 2.15 17.67 -3.67
C VAL A 124 2.65 19.07 -3.30
N HIS A 125 2.56 19.39 -2.01
CA HIS A 125 2.94 20.68 -1.41
C HIS A 125 3.98 20.48 -0.30
N ILE A 126 5.01 19.70 -0.61
CA ILE A 126 6.13 19.41 0.30
C ILE A 126 7.39 20.10 -0.21
N ARG A 127 8.09 20.77 0.70
CA ARG A 127 9.40 21.35 0.40
C ARG A 127 10.40 20.25 0.09
N SER A 128 11.21 20.45 -0.95
CA SER A 128 12.15 19.44 -1.45
C SER A 128 13.23 19.03 -0.44
N ASN A 129 13.57 19.91 0.49
CA ASN A 129 14.59 19.72 1.53
C ASN A 129 14.03 19.25 2.89
N ASP A 130 12.78 18.83 2.97
CA ASP A 130 12.19 18.37 4.22
C ASP A 130 12.89 17.09 4.74
N HIS A 131 13.40 17.14 5.98
CA HIS A 131 14.11 16.03 6.61
C HIS A 131 13.24 14.77 6.77
N GLY A 132 11.93 14.93 6.90
CA GLY A 132 11.00 13.81 6.98
C GLY A 132 10.91 13.00 5.69
N LEU A 133 11.13 13.61 4.51
CA LEU A 133 11.23 12.88 3.24
C LEU A 133 12.42 11.92 3.21
N ARG A 134 13.54 12.29 3.84
CA ARG A 134 14.70 11.37 3.99
C ARG A 134 14.33 10.17 4.86
N LYS A 135 13.61 10.41 5.96
CA LYS A 135 13.15 9.34 6.86
C LYS A 135 12.16 8.39 6.18
N LEU A 136 11.25 8.92 5.36
CA LEU A 136 10.35 8.10 4.53
C LEU A 136 11.12 7.22 3.55
N SER A 137 12.13 7.77 2.87
CA SER A 137 12.98 6.99 1.98
C SER A 137 13.72 5.86 2.71
N GLN A 138 14.18 6.07 3.95
CA GLN A 138 14.79 5.01 4.76
C GLN A 138 13.82 3.91 5.16
N LEU A 139 12.52 4.22 5.24
CA LEU A 139 11.45 3.26 5.47
C LEU A 139 10.98 2.57 4.18
N GLY A 140 11.56 2.92 3.02
CA GLY A 140 11.19 2.36 1.72
C GLY A 140 9.94 3.00 1.10
N VAL A 141 9.44 4.10 1.66
CA VAL A 141 8.28 4.82 1.13
C VAL A 141 8.71 5.71 -0.04
N SER A 142 7.94 5.68 -1.12
CA SER A 142 8.13 6.59 -2.26
C SER A 142 8.00 8.06 -1.84
N ARG A 143 8.49 8.96 -2.69
CA ARG A 143 8.00 10.35 -2.67
C ARG A 143 6.50 10.34 -3.00
N PRO A 144 5.71 11.32 -2.51
CA PRO A 144 4.30 11.40 -2.84
C PRO A 144 4.11 11.59 -4.35
N VAL A 145 3.13 10.87 -4.90
CA VAL A 145 2.72 10.97 -6.30
C VAL A 145 1.25 11.32 -6.40
N PRO A 146 0.78 12.03 -7.44
CA PRO A 146 -0.65 12.32 -7.60
C PRO A 146 -1.47 11.07 -7.95
N ARG A 147 -0.83 10.09 -8.60
CA ARG A 147 -1.41 8.83 -9.06
C ARG A 147 -0.32 7.76 -9.13
N LEU A 148 -0.68 6.52 -8.84
CA LEU A 148 0.18 5.35 -8.94
C LEU A 148 -0.11 4.59 -10.25
N ASP A 149 0.92 4.36 -11.06
CA ASP A 149 0.85 3.55 -12.27
C ASP A 149 1.58 2.21 -12.00
N LEU A 150 0.83 1.14 -11.80
CA LEU A 150 1.38 -0.17 -11.37
C LEU A 150 2.36 -0.74 -12.40
N ASP A 151 2.16 -0.46 -13.70
CA ASP A 151 3.04 -0.93 -14.77
C ASP A 151 4.41 -0.23 -14.76
N LYS A 152 4.49 1.01 -14.26
CA LYS A 152 5.76 1.78 -14.22
C LYS A 152 6.54 1.58 -12.94
N CYS A 153 5.97 0.89 -11.96
CA CYS A 153 6.62 0.62 -10.69
C CYS A 153 7.56 -0.59 -10.75
N ASP A 154 7.69 -1.21 -11.92
CA ASP A 154 8.45 -2.43 -12.17
C ASP A 154 9.13 -2.34 -13.54
N PRO A 155 10.20 -1.53 -13.67
CA PRO A 155 10.99 -1.45 -14.89
C PRO A 155 11.76 -2.75 -15.18
#